data_AF-A0A538GMJ2-F1
#
_entry.id   AF-A0A538GMJ2-F1
#
_cell.length_a   1.000
_cell.length_b   1.000
_cell.length_c   1.000
_cell.angle_alpha   90.00
_cell.angle_beta   90.00
_cell.angle_gamma   90.00
#
_symmetry.space_group_name_H-M   'P 1'
#
loop_
_entity.id
_entity.type
_entity.pdbx_description
1 polymer ?
#
loop_
_entity_poly.entity_id
_entity_poly.type
_entity_poly.pdbx_seq_one_letter_code
_entity_poly.pdbx_strand_id
1 'polypeptide(L)'
;MRELCRSRAALGSRLPPETELTKFLVALLLAGVALIAVELGLGALNEPSPAIANPCHPRDGRTGGIDATLQRIVLDGLDGAACRLHTTREELVLSIGGGSLAPRHWDPHTIDVALRAGLLRSVDEAERRGDIPSFAAPVLRDLVQRLPLERLIRGGISLRDLLG
;
A
#
# COMPACT_ATOMS: atom_id res chain seq x y z
N MET A 1 54.12 -27.80 -1.97
CA MET A 1 53.18 -26.68 -1.78
C MET A 1 51.94 -26.94 -2.65
N ARG A 2 51.01 -27.87 -2.42
CA ARG A 2 50.34 -28.38 -1.20
C ARG A 2 49.85 -27.23 -0.31
N GLU A 3 48.52 -27.08 -0.21
CA GLU A 3 47.76 -26.33 0.82
C GLU A 3 46.93 -25.07 0.46
N LEU A 4 46.32 -24.95 -0.73
CA LEU A 4 45.23 -23.95 -0.93
C LEU A 4 43.91 -24.51 -1.52
N CYS A 5 43.76 -25.83 -1.58
CA CYS A 5 42.51 -26.51 -1.98
C CYS A 5 41.62 -26.89 -0.78
N ARG A 6 41.36 -25.99 0.17
CA ARG A 6 40.56 -26.34 1.38
C ARG A 6 39.56 -25.28 1.84
N SER A 7 38.74 -24.74 0.93
CA SER A 7 37.49 -24.05 1.36
C SER A 7 36.44 -23.90 0.24
N ARG A 8 36.16 -24.98 -0.49
CA ARG A 8 34.99 -25.09 -1.41
C ARG A 8 34.16 -26.36 -1.16
N ALA A 9 34.12 -26.85 0.08
CA ALA A 9 33.42 -28.09 0.41
C ALA A 9 32.55 -27.93 1.66
N ALA A 10 31.52 -27.07 1.61
CA ALA A 10 30.46 -27.06 2.61
C ALA A 10 29.12 -26.46 2.14
N LEU A 11 28.89 -26.31 0.83
CA LEU A 11 27.53 -26.11 0.29
C LEU A 11 27.15 -27.27 -0.64
N GLY A 12 27.53 -28.48 -0.22
CA GLY A 12 26.84 -29.68 -0.69
C GLY A 12 25.51 -29.74 0.04
N SER A 13 24.48 -29.07 -0.48
CA SER A 13 23.10 -29.34 -0.14
C SER A 13 22.80 -30.78 -0.53
N ARG A 14 23.09 -31.72 0.38
CA ARG A 14 22.50 -33.06 0.32
C ARG A 14 21.00 -32.85 0.38
N LEU A 15 20.35 -32.96 -0.78
CA LEU A 15 18.90 -33.11 -0.83
C LEU A 15 18.57 -34.26 0.13
N PRO A 16 17.74 -34.03 1.15
CA PRO A 16 17.29 -35.10 2.02
C PRO A 16 16.61 -36.18 1.14
N PRO A 17 16.69 -37.47 1.49
CA PRO A 17 16.02 -38.52 0.72
C PRO A 17 14.53 -38.16 0.56
N GLU A 18 13.91 -38.53 -0.57
CA GLU A 18 12.55 -38.11 -0.98
C GLU A 18 11.52 -38.21 0.15
N THR A 19 11.67 -39.20 1.03
CA THR A 19 10.85 -39.43 2.23
C THR A 19 11.02 -38.36 3.31
N GLU A 20 12.23 -37.86 3.54
CA GLU A 20 12.49 -36.79 4.52
C GLU A 20 11.98 -35.44 4.00
N LEU A 21 12.17 -35.13 2.71
CA LEU A 21 11.59 -33.93 2.09
C LEU A 21 10.05 -33.94 2.17
N THR A 22 9.44 -35.10 1.91
CA THR A 22 7.99 -35.29 2.02
C THR A 22 7.50 -35.05 3.45
N LYS A 23 8.21 -35.59 4.46
CA LYS A 23 7.87 -35.35 5.88
C LYS A 23 7.97 -33.88 6.25
N PHE A 24 9.01 -33.17 5.81
CA PHE A 24 9.15 -31.73 6.05
C PHE A 24 8.03 -30.92 5.40
N LEU A 25 7.66 -31.24 4.15
CA LEU A 25 6.55 -30.58 3.46
C LEU A 25 5.21 -30.83 4.17
N VAL A 26 4.95 -32.07 4.60
CA VAL A 26 3.74 -32.42 5.36
C VAL A 26 3.73 -31.68 6.70
N ALA A 27 4.86 -31.62 7.41
CA ALA A 27 4.96 -30.90 8.67
C ALA A 27 4.69 -29.38 8.50
N LEU A 28 5.22 -28.77 7.44
CA LEU A 28 4.95 -27.35 7.11
C LEU A 28 3.48 -27.10 6.78
N LEU A 29 2.87 -27.98 5.98
CA LEU A 29 1.45 -27.91 5.65
C LEU A 29 0.58 -28.03 6.92
N LEU A 30 0.88 -28.99 7.78
CA LEU A 30 0.17 -29.18 9.05
C LEU A 30 0.34 -27.98 9.98
N ALA A 31 1.54 -27.40 10.07
CA ALA A 31 1.77 -26.18 10.83
C ALA A 31 0.95 -25.00 10.28
N GLY A 32 0.89 -24.84 8.96
CA GLY A 32 0.06 -23.81 8.31
C GLY A 32 -1.44 -24.00 8.58
N VAL A 33 -1.94 -25.23 8.48
CA VAL A 33 -3.34 -25.56 8.81
C VAL A 33 -3.63 -25.31 10.30
N ALA A 34 -2.71 -25.69 11.19
CA ALA A 34 -2.86 -25.46 12.62
C ALA A 34 -2.92 -23.95 12.95
N LEU A 35 -2.07 -23.13 12.33
CA LEU A 35 -2.11 -21.67 12.43
C LEU A 35 -3.47 -21.12 11.98
N ILE A 36 -3.95 -21.54 10.80
CA ILE A 36 -5.27 -21.11 10.30
C ILE A 36 -6.37 -21.50 11.30
N ALA A 37 -6.36 -22.73 11.83
CA ALA A 37 -7.36 -23.19 12.79
C ALA A 37 -7.34 -22.37 14.09
N VAL A 38 -6.16 -21.97 14.57
CA VAL A 38 -6.01 -21.08 15.73
C VAL A 38 -6.62 -19.71 15.45
N GLU A 39 -6.28 -19.08 14.32
CA GLU A 39 -6.81 -17.76 13.93
C GLU A 39 -8.34 -17.78 13.77
N LEU A 40 -8.90 -18.84 13.16
CA LEU A 40 -10.34 -19.02 13.05
C LEU A 40 -11.00 -19.17 14.44
N GLY A 41 -10.35 -19.89 15.37
CA GLY A 41 -10.80 -20.03 16.75
C GLY A 41 -10.71 -18.73 17.56
N LEU A 42 -9.76 -17.85 17.23
CA LEU A 42 -9.63 -16.51 17.80
C LEU A 42 -10.67 -15.51 17.25
N GLY A 43 -11.46 -15.92 16.25
CA GLY A 43 -12.58 -15.14 15.75
C GLY A 43 -12.31 -14.41 14.45
N ALA A 44 -11.32 -14.80 13.65
CA ALA A 44 -11.04 -14.21 12.34
C ALA A 44 -12.26 -14.21 11.37
N LEU A 45 -13.26 -15.06 11.60
CA LEU A 45 -14.52 -15.07 10.83
C LEU A 45 -15.58 -14.09 11.34
N ASN A 46 -15.43 -13.59 12.57
CA ASN A 46 -16.39 -12.73 13.26
C ASN A 46 -15.91 -11.29 13.36
N GLU A 47 -14.97 -10.89 12.50
CA GLU A 47 -14.51 -9.51 12.44
C GLU A 47 -15.70 -8.62 12.03
N PRO A 48 -16.11 -7.65 12.87
CA PRO A 48 -17.18 -6.75 12.50
C PRO A 48 -16.79 -5.98 11.24
N SER A 49 -17.77 -5.72 10.35
CA SER A 49 -17.52 -4.91 9.17
C SER A 49 -16.79 -3.63 9.58
N PRO A 50 -15.64 -3.31 8.95
CA PRO A 50 -14.86 -2.16 9.34
C PRO A 50 -15.73 -0.92 9.27
N ALA A 51 -15.75 -0.13 10.34
CA ALA A 51 -16.50 1.10 10.38
C ALA A 51 -15.92 2.06 9.34
N ILE A 52 -16.64 2.22 8.22
CA ILE A 52 -16.25 3.15 7.16
C ILE A 52 -16.35 4.55 7.74
N ALA A 53 -15.20 5.12 8.05
CA ALA A 53 -15.13 6.42 8.70
C ALA A 53 -15.27 7.54 7.66
N ASN A 54 -15.97 8.60 8.05
CA ASN A 54 -16.31 9.72 7.18
C ASN A 54 -15.02 10.41 6.65
N PRO A 55 -14.82 10.49 5.33
CA PRO A 55 -13.61 11.07 4.74
C PRO A 55 -13.55 12.60 4.83
N CYS A 56 -14.66 13.27 5.15
CA CYS A 56 -14.69 14.72 5.31
C CYS A 56 -14.22 15.19 6.69
N HIS A 57 -14.04 14.29 7.66
CA HIS A 57 -13.53 14.64 8.98
C HIS A 57 -12.02 14.44 9.07
N PRO A 58 -11.26 15.42 9.58
CA PRO A 58 -9.83 15.26 9.82
C PRO A 58 -9.57 14.11 10.80
N ARG A 59 -8.47 13.40 10.60
CA ARG A 59 -8.01 12.35 11.52
C ARG A 59 -6.75 12.78 12.24
N ASP A 60 -6.76 12.56 13.54
CA ASP A 60 -5.55 12.65 14.35
C ASP A 60 -4.70 11.41 14.05
N GLY A 61 -3.73 11.55 13.15
CA GLY A 61 -2.78 10.49 12.85
C GLY A 61 -1.61 10.47 13.83
N ARG A 62 -0.83 9.39 13.79
CA ARG A 62 0.47 9.27 14.46
C ARG A 62 1.48 10.24 13.82
N THR A 63 2.08 11.11 14.63
CA THR A 63 3.18 11.99 14.22
C THR A 63 4.51 11.23 14.32
N GLY A 64 5.46 11.52 13.43
CA GLY A 64 6.85 11.04 13.58
C GLY A 64 7.55 10.65 12.29
N GLY A 65 8.72 11.24 12.03
CA GLY A 65 9.58 10.90 10.89
C GLY A 65 9.00 11.30 9.52
N ILE A 66 9.87 11.29 8.52
CA ILE A 66 9.51 11.67 7.14
C ILE A 66 8.50 10.70 6.50
N ASP A 67 8.60 9.41 6.82
CA ASP A 67 7.77 8.35 6.24
C ASP A 67 6.30 8.46 6.71
N ALA A 68 6.06 8.65 8.00
CA ALA A 68 4.71 8.81 8.52
C ALA A 68 4.06 10.10 7.99
N THR A 69 4.83 11.20 7.83
CA THR A 69 4.33 12.43 7.22
C THR A 69 3.89 12.20 5.77
N LEU A 70 4.70 11.48 4.98
CA LEU A 70 4.34 11.15 3.59
C LEU A 70 3.11 10.26 3.51
N GLN A 71 3.05 9.19 4.31
CA GLN A 71 1.89 8.32 4.38
C GLN A 71 0.62 9.10 4.75
N ARG A 72 0.72 10.02 5.71
CA ARG A 72 -0.38 10.86 6.15
C ARG A 72 -0.85 11.83 5.07
N ILE A 73 0.07 12.49 4.35
CA ILE A 73 -0.28 13.37 3.22
C ILE A 73 -1.06 12.58 2.16
N VAL A 74 -0.66 11.34 1.87
CA VAL A 74 -1.35 10.48 0.90
C VAL A 74 -2.75 10.09 1.41
N LEU A 75 -2.86 9.64 2.67
CA LEU A 75 -4.14 9.24 3.26
C LEU A 75 -5.12 10.41 3.38
N ASP A 76 -4.66 11.55 3.91
CA ASP A 76 -5.43 12.80 4.00
C ASP A 76 -5.84 13.29 2.59
N GLY A 77 -4.99 13.07 1.59
CA GLY A 77 -5.29 13.38 0.20
C GLY A 77 -6.40 12.52 -0.39
N LEU A 78 -6.37 11.20 -0.13
CA LEU A 78 -7.43 10.27 -0.52
C LEU A 78 -8.76 10.60 0.18
N ASP A 79 -8.71 10.93 1.47
CA ASP A 79 -9.88 11.38 2.23
C ASP A 79 -10.45 12.68 1.64
N GLY A 80 -9.59 13.65 1.33
CA GLY A 80 -9.99 14.90 0.68
C GLY A 80 -10.65 14.69 -0.69
N ALA A 81 -10.17 13.72 -1.47
CA ALA A 81 -10.74 13.34 -2.76
C ALA A 81 -12.09 12.61 -2.60
N ALA A 82 -12.17 11.64 -1.69
CA ALA A 82 -13.39 10.90 -1.39
C ALA A 82 -14.50 11.84 -0.87
N CYS A 83 -14.13 12.79 -0.01
CA CYS A 83 -15.04 13.84 0.46
C CYS A 83 -15.61 14.68 -0.69
N ARG A 84 -14.78 15.04 -1.67
CA ARG A 84 -15.22 15.80 -2.86
C ARG A 84 -16.14 14.98 -3.76
N LEU A 85 -15.88 13.69 -3.90
CA LEU A 85 -16.67 12.78 -4.73
C LEU A 85 -17.91 12.21 -4.01
N HIS A 86 -18.17 12.66 -2.77
CA HIS A 86 -19.26 12.17 -1.92
C HIS A 86 -19.28 10.64 -1.79
N THR A 87 -18.11 10.05 -1.62
CA THR A 87 -17.92 8.60 -1.54
C THR A 87 -17.03 8.22 -0.36
N THR A 88 -16.81 6.93 -0.17
CA THR A 88 -15.89 6.38 0.84
C THR A 88 -14.49 6.25 0.24
N ARG A 89 -13.46 6.20 1.09
CA ARG A 89 -12.09 6.02 0.62
C ARG A 89 -11.91 4.66 -0.06
N GLU A 90 -12.60 3.64 0.47
CA GLU A 90 -12.57 2.26 -0.01
C GLU A 90 -13.17 2.17 -1.41
N GLU A 91 -14.34 2.79 -1.63
CA GLU A 91 -14.98 2.86 -2.95
C GLU A 91 -14.13 3.66 -3.95
N LEU A 92 -13.51 4.76 -3.51
CA LEU A 92 -12.58 5.53 -4.35
C LEU A 92 -11.38 4.68 -4.78
N VAL A 93 -10.73 3.96 -3.86
CA VAL A 93 -9.58 3.09 -4.17
C VAL A 93 -9.97 1.96 -5.12
N LEU A 94 -11.15 1.36 -4.93
CA LEU A 94 -11.68 0.34 -5.84
C LEU A 94 -11.93 0.91 -7.26
N SER A 95 -12.45 2.14 -7.35
CA SER A 95 -12.69 2.81 -8.64
C SER A 95 -11.40 3.15 -9.39
N ILE A 96 -10.32 3.46 -8.65
CA ILE A 96 -8.97 3.71 -9.18
C ILE A 96 -8.37 2.41 -9.71
N GLY A 97 -8.37 1.34 -8.90
CA GLY A 97 -7.73 0.06 -9.24
C GLY A 97 -8.34 -0.69 -10.43
N GLY A 98 -9.53 -0.28 -10.88
CA GLY A 98 -10.12 -0.78 -12.13
C GLY A 98 -10.43 -2.28 -12.14
N GLY A 99 -10.50 -2.92 -10.97
CA GLY A 99 -10.85 -4.33 -10.85
C GLY A 99 -12.28 -4.58 -11.31
N SER A 100 -12.52 -5.73 -11.94
CA SER A 100 -13.81 -6.16 -12.48
C SER A 100 -14.94 -6.34 -11.44
N LEU A 101 -14.67 -6.07 -10.16
CA LEU A 101 -15.56 -6.27 -9.03
C LEU A 101 -16.28 -4.98 -8.56
N ALA A 102 -15.87 -3.80 -9.05
CA ALA A 102 -16.49 -2.53 -8.69
C ALA A 102 -16.85 -1.72 -9.96
N PRO A 103 -18.10 -1.24 -10.12
CA PRO A 103 -18.46 -0.32 -11.19
C PRO A 103 -17.58 0.93 -11.11
N ARG A 104 -17.04 1.37 -12.24
CA ARG A 104 -16.31 2.64 -12.29
C ARG A 104 -17.33 3.78 -12.28
N HIS A 105 -17.57 4.34 -11.10
CA HIS A 105 -18.58 5.38 -10.86
C HIS A 105 -18.21 6.75 -11.45
N TRP A 106 -16.92 7.03 -11.61
CA TRP A 106 -16.40 8.30 -12.15
C TRP A 106 -15.46 8.06 -13.31
N ASP A 107 -15.48 8.97 -14.28
CA ASP A 107 -14.49 8.97 -15.35
C ASP A 107 -13.08 9.29 -14.78
N PRO A 108 -12.01 8.85 -15.46
CA PRO A 108 -10.64 9.04 -14.98
C PRO A 108 -10.26 10.51 -14.72
N HIS A 109 -10.84 11.45 -15.45
CA HIS A 109 -10.54 12.87 -15.31
C HIS A 109 -11.16 13.43 -14.02
N THR A 110 -12.41 13.07 -13.72
CA THR A 110 -13.06 13.40 -12.44
C THR A 110 -12.25 12.89 -11.25
N ILE A 111 -11.71 11.66 -11.35
CA ILE A 111 -10.85 11.08 -10.31
C ILE A 111 -9.51 11.85 -10.19
N ASP A 112 -8.85 12.22 -11.31
CA ASP A 112 -7.62 13.03 -11.29
C ASP A 112 -7.84 14.37 -10.59
N VAL A 113 -8.89 15.10 -10.98
CA VAL A 113 -9.21 16.42 -10.41
C VAL A 113 -9.49 16.31 -8.90
N ALA A 114 -10.20 15.26 -8.48
CA ALA A 114 -10.49 15.03 -7.06
C ALA A 114 -9.23 14.67 -6.27
N LEU A 115 -8.41 13.73 -6.76
CA LEU A 115 -7.15 13.32 -6.15
C LEU A 115 -6.17 14.48 -6.04
N ARG A 116 -6.00 15.24 -7.12
CA ARG A 116 -5.10 16.40 -7.14
C ARG A 116 -5.51 17.43 -6.11
N ALA A 117 -6.79 17.75 -6.03
CA ALA A 117 -7.27 18.70 -5.04
C ALA A 117 -7.20 18.17 -3.61
N GLY A 118 -7.42 16.87 -3.41
CA GLY A 118 -7.23 16.21 -2.12
C GLY A 118 -5.78 16.30 -1.66
N LEU A 119 -4.83 15.95 -2.52
CA LEU A 119 -3.38 16.01 -2.23
C LEU A 119 -2.88 17.44 -1.99
N LEU A 120 -3.36 18.42 -2.74
CA LEU A 120 -3.01 19.83 -2.49
C LEU A 120 -3.49 20.26 -1.10
N ARG A 121 -4.73 19.91 -0.74
CA ARG A 121 -5.30 20.20 0.59
C ARG A 121 -4.52 19.49 1.70
N SER A 122 -4.06 18.26 1.49
CA SER A 122 -3.31 17.53 2.51
C SER A 122 -1.91 18.11 2.74
N VAL A 123 -1.24 18.59 1.69
CA VAL A 123 0.00 19.37 1.81
C VAL A 123 -0.23 20.66 2.60
N ASP A 124 -1.31 21.38 2.33
CA ASP A 124 -1.66 22.59 3.08
C ASP A 124 -1.93 22.29 4.57
N GLU A 125 -2.61 21.18 4.87
CA GLU A 125 -2.84 20.72 6.24
C GLU A 125 -1.52 20.35 6.93
N ALA A 126 -0.65 19.60 6.26
CA ALA A 126 0.64 19.20 6.79
C ALA A 126 1.53 20.41 7.11
N GLU A 127 1.49 21.46 6.29
CA GLU A 127 2.18 22.72 6.59
C GLU A 127 1.56 23.39 7.81
N ARG A 128 0.22 23.51 7.87
CA ARG A 128 -0.48 24.13 9.01
C ARG A 128 -0.21 23.44 10.34
N ARG A 129 -0.07 22.11 10.33
CA ARG A 129 0.29 21.31 11.51
C ARG A 129 1.76 21.36 11.88
N GLY A 130 2.62 21.89 11.01
CA GLY A 130 4.07 21.88 11.18
C GLY A 130 4.72 20.53 10.88
N ASP A 131 4.01 19.61 10.22
CA ASP A 131 4.54 18.30 9.79
C ASP A 131 5.57 18.45 8.66
N ILE A 132 5.47 19.54 7.87
CA ILE A 132 6.43 19.92 6.84
C ILE A 132 6.89 21.37 7.03
N PRO A 133 8.18 21.68 6.75
CA PRO A 133 8.65 23.06 6.74
C PRO A 133 7.97 23.90 5.65
N SER A 134 7.70 25.17 5.93
CA SER A 134 7.08 26.09 4.95
C SER A 134 7.88 26.28 3.66
N PHE A 135 9.19 26.05 3.68
CA PHE A 135 10.00 26.08 2.45
C PHE A 135 9.76 24.86 1.55
N ALA A 136 9.34 23.72 2.11
CA ALA A 136 9.12 22.48 1.37
C ALA A 136 7.69 22.39 0.80
N ALA A 137 6.71 23.02 1.46
CA ALA A 137 5.32 23.06 1.02
C ALA A 137 5.11 23.52 -0.44
N PRO A 138 5.71 24.61 -0.95
CA PRO A 138 5.54 25.01 -2.35
C PRO A 138 6.11 23.99 -3.35
N VAL A 139 7.22 23.32 -2.99
CA VAL A 139 7.81 22.26 -3.82
C VAL A 139 6.87 21.05 -3.91
N LEU A 140 6.28 20.65 -2.78
CA LEU A 140 5.31 19.55 -2.75
C LEU A 140 4.03 19.90 -3.53
N ARG A 141 3.53 21.14 -3.43
CA ARG A 141 2.38 21.60 -4.22
C ARG A 141 2.67 21.55 -5.72
N ASP A 142 3.82 22.06 -6.14
CA ASP A 142 4.23 22.04 -7.55
C ASP A 142 4.40 20.61 -8.06
N LEU A 143 4.98 19.72 -7.24
CA LEU A 143 5.07 18.30 -7.56
C LEU A 143 3.67 17.69 -7.79
N VAL A 144 2.73 17.90 -6.86
CA VAL A 144 1.35 17.42 -6.99
C VAL A 144 0.67 17.96 -8.25
N GLN A 145 0.94 19.20 -8.65
CA GLN A 145 0.40 19.78 -9.89
C GLN A 145 0.97 19.14 -11.16
N ARG A 146 2.21 18.66 -11.12
CA ARG A 146 2.89 18.05 -12.28
C ARG A 146 2.72 16.53 -12.35
N LEU A 147 2.26 15.89 -11.27
CA LEU A 147 2.04 14.46 -11.25
C LEU A 147 0.97 14.04 -12.29
N PRO A 148 1.27 13.05 -13.15
CA PRO A 148 0.30 12.49 -14.09
C PRO A 148 -0.58 11.45 -13.37
N LEU A 149 -1.51 11.90 -12.52
CA LEU A 149 -2.35 10.99 -11.73
C LEU A 149 -3.25 10.14 -12.64
N GLU A 150 -3.72 10.67 -13.77
CA GLU A 150 -4.43 9.88 -14.80
C GLU A 150 -3.68 8.62 -15.27
N ARG A 151 -2.34 8.66 -15.35
CA ARG A 151 -1.55 7.46 -15.69
C ARG A 151 -1.52 6.48 -14.54
N LEU A 152 -1.30 6.97 -13.31
CA LEU A 152 -1.30 6.16 -12.10
C LEU A 152 -2.66 5.47 -11.88
N ILE A 153 -3.77 6.19 -12.10
CA ILE A 153 -5.14 5.66 -12.00
C ILE A 153 -5.39 4.55 -13.02
N ARG A 154 -4.81 4.65 -14.22
CA ARG A 154 -4.98 3.63 -15.27
C ARG A 154 -4.09 2.39 -15.07
N GLY A 155 -3.30 2.32 -14.00
CA GLY A 155 -2.34 1.25 -13.73
C GLY A 155 -0.95 1.50 -14.33
N GLY A 156 -0.63 2.74 -14.66
CA GLY A 156 0.57 3.15 -15.37
C GLY A 156 1.83 3.22 -14.51
N ILE A 157 2.32 2.05 -14.11
CA ILE A 157 3.73 1.69 -14.26
C ILE A 157 3.73 0.25 -14.78
N SER A 158 3.65 0.09 -16.10
CA SER A 158 3.79 -1.23 -16.69
C SER A 158 5.22 -1.71 -16.44
N LEU A 159 5.42 -2.99 -16.12
CA LEU A 159 6.76 -3.59 -16.05
C LEU A 159 7.59 -3.35 -17.32
N ARG A 160 6.92 -3.13 -18.47
CA ARG A 160 7.59 -2.75 -19.73
C ARG A 160 8.16 -1.33 -19.70
N ASP A 161 7.50 -0.38 -19.03
CA ASP A 161 8.01 0.99 -18.88
C ASP A 161 9.22 1.06 -17.91
N LEU A 162 9.42 0.03 -17.08
CA LEU A 162 10.57 -0.10 -16.16
C LEU A 162 11.73 -0.93 -16.71
N LEU A 163 11.49 -1.73 -17.76
CA LEU A 163 12.50 -2.66 -18.31
C LEU A 163 13.01 -2.28 -19.71
N GLY A 164 12.42 -1.26 -20.35
CA GLY A 164 12.80 -0.82 -21.70
C GLY A 164 12.12 -1.62 -22.80
#